data_AF-A0A6S7J4X5-F1
#
_entry.id   AF-A0A6S7J4X5-F1
#
_cell.length_a   1.000
_cell.length_b   1.000
_cell.length_c   1.000
_cell.angle_alpha   90.00
_cell.angle_beta   90.00
_cell.angle_gamma   90.00
#
_symmetry.space_group_name_H-M   'P 1'
#
loop_
_entity.id
_entity.type
_entity.pdbx_description
1 polymer ?
#
loop_
_entity_poly.entity_id
_entity_poly.type
_entity_poly.pdbx_seq_one_letter_code
_entity_poly.pdbx_strand_id
1 'polypeptide(L)'
;MYVVKEDADYVLSENHPDLANATAPPTTNATQKRKTNSKKRVASKKKRKRLAVYDVVRLIQSKCIKSRVELMAVASKWQEQGKTDLAEFVCNRGPRVVNEALETAHELTQAEKRLERTSKTRLELLQEQLTQPYQDNCDGLWLRVAVQILEGNGIPVSTFASAVYDALLRGRGKYRNVYVHGPANCGKTFLISPLKSIYECFVNPVSGSFAWVGIGKAE
;
A
#
# COMPACT_ATOMS: atom_id res chain seq x y z
N MET A 1 -19.22 -24.60 32.95
CA MET A 1 -20.56 -25.17 32.73
C MET A 1 -21.40 -24.72 33.92
N TYR A 2 -22.39 -23.84 33.73
CA TYR A 2 -23.25 -23.42 34.83
C TYR A 2 -24.30 -24.50 35.08
N VAL A 3 -24.36 -25.00 36.32
CA VAL A 3 -25.36 -25.98 36.76
C VAL A 3 -26.55 -25.19 37.29
N VAL A 4 -27.69 -25.29 36.62
CA VAL A 4 -28.96 -24.77 37.11
C VAL A 4 -29.63 -25.91 37.88
N LYS A 5 -29.92 -25.70 39.16
CA LYS A 5 -30.75 -26.64 39.93
C LYS A 5 -32.20 -26.32 39.61
N GLU A 6 -32.92 -27.32 39.12
CA GLU A 6 -34.38 -27.27 38.99
C GLU A 6 -34.96 -27.84 40.28
N ASP A 7 -35.51 -26.97 41.13
CA ASP A 7 -36.26 -27.41 42.30
C ASP A 7 -37.66 -27.83 41.83
N ALA A 8 -37.99 -29.11 42.02
CA ALA A 8 -39.26 -29.68 41.56
C ALA A 8 -40.47 -29.20 42.38
N ASP A 9 -40.24 -28.86 43.64
CA ASP A 9 -41.28 -28.50 44.60
C ASP A 9 -40.93 -27.17 45.29
N TYR A 10 -41.92 -26.30 45.43
CA TYR A 10 -41.78 -25.02 46.13
C TYR A 10 -42.84 -24.91 47.23
N VAL A 11 -42.43 -24.40 48.39
CA VAL A 11 -43.34 -24.16 49.51
C VAL A 11 -43.88 -22.74 49.40
N LEU A 12 -45.19 -22.59 49.30
CA LEU A 12 -45.87 -21.29 49.36
C LEU A 12 -46.27 -20.99 50.80
N SER A 13 -46.08 -19.73 51.23
CA SER A 13 -46.62 -19.27 52.51
C SER A 13 -48.15 -19.14 52.44
N GLU A 14 -48.83 -19.29 53.58
CA GLU A 14 -50.30 -19.35 53.68
C GLU A 14 -51.02 -18.12 53.09
N ASN A 15 -50.34 -16.98 52.95
CA ASN A 15 -50.89 -15.74 52.40
C ASN A 15 -50.25 -15.30 51.07
N HIS A 16 -49.53 -16.19 50.38
CA HIS A 16 -48.94 -15.85 49.08
C HIS A 16 -50.03 -15.85 47.99
N PRO A 17 -50.17 -14.77 47.20
CA PRO A 17 -51.15 -14.74 46.10
C PRO A 17 -50.81 -15.81 45.06
N ASP A 18 -51.82 -16.54 44.59
CA ASP A 18 -51.65 -17.51 43.51
C ASP A 18 -51.33 -16.78 42.19
N LEU A 19 -50.07 -16.86 41.77
CA LEU A 19 -49.59 -16.24 40.53
C LEU A 19 -49.85 -17.11 39.30
N ALA A 20 -50.30 -18.36 39.45
CA ALA A 20 -50.61 -19.24 38.32
C ALA A 20 -51.79 -18.71 37.49
N ASN A 21 -52.73 -18.02 38.14
CA ASN A 21 -53.92 -17.42 37.54
C ASN A 21 -53.91 -15.89 37.53
N ALA A 22 -52.78 -15.26 37.87
CA ALA A 22 -52.69 -13.80 37.91
C ALA A 22 -52.88 -13.21 36.51
N THR A 23 -53.87 -12.31 36.36
CA THR A 23 -54.03 -11.53 35.14
C THR A 23 -52.74 -10.74 34.89
N ALA A 24 -52.32 -10.73 33.62
CA ALA A 24 -51.12 -10.05 33.19
C ALA A 24 -51.08 -8.62 33.79
N PRO A 25 -49.96 -8.19 34.39
CA PRO A 25 -49.90 -6.91 35.07
C PRO A 25 -50.29 -5.78 34.11
N PRO A 26 -50.90 -4.67 34.59
CA PRO A 26 -51.40 -3.59 33.74
C PRO A 26 -50.32 -2.96 32.84
N THR A 27 -49.04 -3.16 33.17
CA THR A 27 -47.87 -2.74 32.39
C THR A 27 -47.56 -3.65 31.19
N THR A 28 -48.25 -4.78 31.02
CA THR A 28 -48.00 -5.76 29.96
C THR A 28 -48.19 -5.14 28.57
N ASN A 29 -49.23 -4.34 28.39
CA ASN A 29 -49.50 -3.63 27.14
C ASN A 29 -48.39 -2.62 26.80
N ALA A 30 -47.86 -1.91 27.78
CA ALA A 30 -46.75 -0.96 27.58
C ALA A 30 -45.44 -1.70 27.22
N THR A 31 -45.17 -2.82 27.88
CA THR A 31 -43.99 -3.66 27.64
C THR A 31 -44.03 -4.33 26.27
N GLN A 32 -45.19 -4.84 25.86
CA GLN A 32 -45.42 -5.41 24.53
C GLN A 32 -45.33 -4.33 23.43
N LYS A 33 -45.92 -3.13 23.63
CA LYS A 33 -45.77 -2.00 22.70
C LYS A 33 -44.31 -1.55 22.54
N ARG A 34 -43.51 -1.54 23.61
CA ARG A 34 -42.07 -1.24 23.53
C ARG A 34 -41.30 -2.30 22.74
N LYS A 35 -41.57 -3.59 22.97
CA LYS A 35 -40.95 -4.70 22.22
C LYS A 35 -41.33 -4.67 20.73
N THR A 36 -42.59 -4.39 20.40
CA THR A 36 -43.04 -4.32 19.00
C THR A 36 -42.52 -3.08 18.27
N ASN A 37 -42.45 -1.91 18.93
CA ASN A 37 -41.85 -0.70 18.35
C ASN A 37 -40.33 -0.85 18.14
N SER A 38 -39.63 -1.54 19.04
CA SER A 38 -38.22 -1.89 18.85
C SER A 38 -38.03 -2.78 17.61
N LYS A 39 -38.81 -3.86 17.48
CA LYS A 39 -38.77 -4.74 16.30
C LYS A 39 -39.15 -4.03 15.00
N LYS A 40 -40.16 -3.14 15.02
CA LYS A 40 -40.56 -2.32 13.85
C LYS A 40 -39.49 -1.30 13.45
N ARG A 41 -38.76 -0.70 14.40
CA ARG A 41 -37.63 0.20 14.12
C ARG A 41 -36.43 -0.51 13.50
N VAL A 42 -36.20 -1.77 13.86
CA VAL A 42 -35.11 -2.58 13.29
C VAL A 42 -35.48 -3.13 11.90
N ALA A 43 -36.74 -3.50 11.68
CA ALA A 43 -37.21 -4.01 10.39
C ALA A 43 -37.34 -2.94 9.29
N SER A 44 -37.55 -1.66 9.63
CA SER A 44 -37.89 -0.61 8.66
C SER A 44 -36.71 0.13 8.01
N LYS A 45 -35.45 -0.23 8.29
CA LYS A 45 -34.29 0.29 7.55
C LYS A 45 -33.30 -0.83 7.26
N LYS A 46 -33.47 -1.52 6.13
CA LYS A 46 -32.33 -2.09 5.38
C LYS A 46 -31.44 -0.92 4.96
N LYS A 47 -30.58 -0.43 5.88
CA LYS A 47 -29.61 0.61 5.55
C LYS A 47 -28.76 0.08 4.41
N ARG A 48 -28.65 0.84 3.31
CA ARG A 48 -27.68 0.55 2.25
C ARG A 48 -26.32 0.33 2.90
N LYS A 49 -25.68 -0.79 2.58
CA LYS A 49 -24.37 -1.15 3.14
C LYS A 49 -23.38 -0.12 2.61
N ARG A 50 -22.79 0.67 3.52
CA ARG A 50 -21.75 1.65 3.16
C ARG A 50 -20.56 0.93 2.56
N LEU A 51 -19.90 1.53 1.57
CA LEU A 51 -18.65 1.00 1.03
C LEU A 51 -17.64 0.82 2.17
N ALA A 52 -17.08 -0.38 2.28
CA ALA A 52 -15.95 -0.62 3.16
C ALA A 52 -14.67 -0.06 2.51
N VAL A 53 -13.64 0.19 3.32
CA VAL A 53 -12.32 0.61 2.82
C VAL A 53 -11.79 -0.40 1.81
N TYR A 54 -11.95 -1.69 2.09
CA TYR A 54 -11.53 -2.77 1.19
C TYR A 54 -12.20 -2.70 -0.20
N ASP A 55 -13.48 -2.33 -0.26
CA ASP A 55 -14.19 -2.19 -1.55
C ASP A 55 -13.61 -1.03 -2.38
N VAL A 56 -13.23 0.05 -1.71
CA VAL A 56 -12.57 1.21 -2.33
C VAL A 56 -11.16 0.84 -2.82
N VAL A 57 -10.40 0.07 -2.03
CA VAL A 57 -9.07 -0.44 -2.42
C VAL A 57 -9.16 -1.27 -3.70
N ARG A 58 -10.11 -2.23 -3.80
CA ARG A 58 -10.32 -3.03 -5.02
C ARG A 58 -10.73 -2.16 -6.20
N LEU A 59 -11.57 -1.15 -5.97
CA LEU A 59 -11.97 -0.20 -7.01
C LEU A 59 -10.77 0.56 -7.56
N ILE A 60 -9.90 1.08 -6.68
CA ILE A 60 -8.67 1.79 -7.03
C ILE A 60 -7.78 0.91 -7.91
N GLN A 61 -7.59 -0.36 -7.52
CA GLN A 61 -6.82 -1.33 -8.31
C GLN A 61 -7.45 -1.57 -9.69
N SER A 62 -8.76 -1.83 -9.75
CA SER A 62 -9.46 -2.15 -11.00
C SER A 62 -9.47 -1.01 -12.02
N LYS A 63 -9.41 0.24 -11.55
CA LYS A 63 -9.46 1.45 -12.37
C LYS A 63 -8.12 2.16 -12.48
N CYS A 64 -7.05 1.59 -11.91
CA CYS A 64 -5.71 2.18 -11.87
C CYS A 64 -5.71 3.64 -11.40
N ILE A 65 -6.46 3.95 -10.33
CA ILE A 65 -6.60 5.31 -9.80
C ILE A 65 -5.32 5.68 -9.04
N LYS A 66 -4.65 6.76 -9.45
CA LYS A 66 -3.33 7.17 -8.92
C LYS A 66 -3.43 8.22 -7.83
N SER A 67 -4.49 9.02 -7.83
CA SER A 67 -4.59 10.18 -6.95
C SER A 67 -5.98 10.36 -6.34
N ARG A 68 -6.03 11.12 -5.24
CA ARG A 68 -7.30 11.51 -4.61
C ARG A 68 -8.19 12.30 -5.56
N VAL A 69 -7.62 13.13 -6.42
CA VAL A 69 -8.36 13.92 -7.42
C VAL A 69 -9.03 13.03 -8.44
N GLU A 70 -8.31 12.03 -8.95
CA GLU A 70 -8.88 11.02 -9.85
C GLU A 70 -10.00 10.22 -9.17
N LEU A 71 -9.83 9.83 -7.90
CA LEU A 71 -10.87 9.14 -7.14
C LEU A 71 -12.13 10.02 -6.98
N MET A 72 -11.97 11.31 -6.71
CA MET A 72 -13.07 12.27 -6.65
C MET A 72 -13.76 12.44 -8.02
N ALA A 73 -13.00 12.50 -9.11
CA ALA A 73 -13.57 12.57 -10.46
C ALA A 73 -14.40 11.33 -10.79
N VAL A 74 -13.96 10.13 -10.36
CA VAL A 74 -14.75 8.89 -10.48
C VAL A 74 -16.02 8.95 -9.62
N ALA A 75 -15.93 9.50 -8.42
CA ALA A 75 -17.09 9.67 -7.53
C ALA A 75 -18.15 10.62 -8.13
N SER A 76 -17.73 11.75 -8.71
CA SER A 76 -18.65 12.68 -9.39
C SER A 76 -19.35 12.02 -10.58
N LYS A 77 -18.61 11.30 -11.43
CA LYS A 77 -19.20 10.55 -12.55
C LYS A 77 -20.19 9.48 -12.09
N TRP A 78 -19.94 8.84 -10.95
CA TRP A 78 -20.88 7.87 -10.37
C TRP A 78 -22.13 8.53 -9.82
N GLN A 79 -21.99 9.72 -9.24
CA GLN A 79 -23.11 10.51 -8.74
C GLN A 79 -24.06 10.93 -9.87
N GLU A 80 -23.52 11.33 -11.04
CA GLU A 80 -24.32 11.59 -12.25
C GLU A 80 -25.13 10.37 -12.70
N GLN A 81 -24.60 9.16 -12.48
CA GLN A 81 -25.25 7.88 -12.77
C GLN A 81 -26.16 7.39 -11.63
N GLY A 82 -26.39 8.20 -10.59
CA GLY A 82 -27.22 7.87 -9.43
C GLY A 82 -26.57 6.95 -8.39
N LYS A 83 -25.27 6.63 -8.54
CA LYS A 83 -24.48 5.84 -7.58
C LYS A 83 -23.72 6.77 -6.63
N THR A 84 -24.26 7.01 -5.45
CA THR A 84 -23.69 7.97 -4.47
C THR A 84 -22.67 7.36 -3.52
N ASP A 85 -22.56 6.03 -3.45
CA ASP A 85 -21.82 5.33 -2.38
C ASP A 85 -20.34 5.73 -2.28
N LEU A 86 -19.66 5.97 -3.43
CA LEU A 86 -18.26 6.39 -3.46
C LEU A 86 -18.09 7.87 -3.06
N ALA A 87 -19.00 8.74 -3.51
CA ALA A 87 -19.02 10.14 -3.10
C ALA A 87 -19.27 10.25 -1.59
N GLU A 88 -20.23 9.48 -1.06
CA GLU A 88 -20.47 9.36 0.37
C GLU A 88 -19.24 8.85 1.12
N PHE A 89 -18.51 7.87 0.57
CA PHE A 89 -17.27 7.40 1.19
C PHE A 89 -16.23 8.53 1.28
N VAL A 90 -15.95 9.23 0.18
CA VAL A 90 -14.91 10.26 0.11
C VAL A 90 -15.26 11.51 0.95
N CYS A 91 -16.54 11.89 1.01
CA CYS A 91 -17.00 13.03 1.81
C CYS A 91 -17.06 12.70 3.31
N ASN A 92 -17.45 11.47 3.68
CA ASN A 92 -17.62 11.10 5.09
C ASN A 92 -16.33 10.59 5.76
N ARG A 93 -15.45 9.93 5.00
CA ARG A 93 -14.15 9.45 5.48
C ARG A 93 -13.14 10.52 5.08
N GLY A 94 -12.68 11.31 6.05
CA GLY A 94 -11.76 12.43 5.80
C GLY A 94 -10.52 12.06 4.98
N PRO A 95 -9.75 13.04 4.49
CA PRO A 95 -8.70 12.86 3.49
C PRO A 95 -7.64 11.82 3.88
N ARG A 96 -7.33 11.71 5.18
CA ARG A 96 -6.41 10.70 5.71
C ARG A 96 -6.80 9.27 5.32
N VAL A 97 -8.05 8.88 5.57
CA VAL A 97 -8.52 7.51 5.31
C VAL A 97 -8.55 7.20 3.81
N VAL A 98 -8.88 8.21 3.00
CA VAL A 98 -8.86 8.08 1.54
C VAL A 98 -7.43 7.88 1.02
N ASN A 99 -6.46 8.61 1.58
CA ASN A 99 -5.05 8.45 1.22
C ASN A 99 -4.50 7.09 1.67
N GLU A 100 -4.79 6.66 2.90
CA GLU A 100 -4.40 5.32 3.39
C GLU A 100 -4.97 4.21 2.49
N ALA A 101 -6.20 4.36 1.97
CA ALA A 101 -6.78 3.41 1.01
C ALA A 101 -6.06 3.42 -0.35
N LEU A 102 -5.64 4.60 -0.84
CA LEU A 102 -4.83 4.73 -2.05
C LEU A 102 -3.46 4.08 -1.88
N GLU A 103 -2.79 4.34 -0.77
CA GLU A 103 -1.50 3.75 -0.41
C GLU A 103 -1.60 2.23 -0.33
N THR A 104 -2.56 1.72 0.43
CA THR A 104 -2.80 0.27 0.56
C THR A 104 -3.07 -0.38 -0.80
N ALA A 105 -3.83 0.28 -1.69
CA ALA A 105 -4.09 -0.23 -3.03
C ALA A 105 -2.81 -0.30 -3.88
N HIS A 106 -1.95 0.71 -3.78
CA HIS A 106 -0.66 0.73 -4.48
C HIS A 106 0.28 -0.35 -3.93
N GLU A 107 0.39 -0.46 -2.60
CA GLU A 107 1.20 -1.48 -1.94
C GLU A 107 0.75 -2.88 -2.34
N LEU A 108 -0.55 -3.18 -2.29
CA LEU A 108 -1.07 -4.49 -2.70
C LEU A 108 -0.77 -4.80 -4.18
N THR A 109 -0.80 -3.80 -5.06
CA THR A 109 -0.52 -3.98 -6.49
C THR A 109 0.97 -4.21 -6.77
N GLN A 110 1.84 -3.61 -5.96
CA GLN A 110 3.29 -3.68 -6.10
C GLN A 110 3.93 -4.75 -5.21
N ALA A 111 3.19 -5.34 -4.27
CA ALA A 111 3.72 -6.23 -3.25
C ALA A 111 4.44 -7.45 -3.85
N GLU A 112 3.81 -8.13 -4.81
CA GLU A 112 4.42 -9.30 -5.48
C GLU A 112 5.69 -8.91 -6.22
N LYS A 113 5.64 -7.85 -7.04
CA LYS A 113 6.82 -7.34 -7.77
C LYS A 113 7.95 -6.92 -6.83
N ARG A 114 7.60 -6.29 -5.70
CA ARG A 114 8.56 -5.87 -4.67
C ARG A 114 9.17 -7.08 -3.98
N LEU A 115 8.36 -8.10 -3.67
CA LEU A 115 8.82 -9.35 -3.06
C LEU A 115 9.78 -10.09 -3.99
N GLU A 116 9.39 -10.27 -5.26
CA GLU A 116 10.24 -10.83 -6.31
C GLU A 116 11.56 -10.06 -6.42
N ARG A 117 11.51 -8.73 -6.45
CA ARG A 117 12.71 -7.90 -6.52
C ARG A 117 13.61 -8.04 -5.29
N THR A 118 13.05 -8.15 -4.08
CA THR A 118 13.83 -8.34 -2.84
C THR A 118 14.50 -9.71 -2.77
N SER A 119 13.94 -10.73 -3.44
CA SER A 119 14.52 -12.06 -3.49
C SER A 119 15.72 -12.16 -4.45
N LYS A 120 15.85 -11.21 -5.38
CA LYS A 120 16.86 -11.23 -6.43
C LYS A 120 18.17 -10.62 -5.98
N THR A 121 19.27 -11.22 -6.43
CA THR A 121 20.59 -10.61 -6.26
C THR A 121 20.74 -9.39 -7.16
N ARG A 122 21.70 -8.51 -6.83
CA ARG A 122 22.00 -7.33 -7.67
C ARG A 122 22.42 -7.71 -9.09
N LEU A 123 23.06 -8.86 -9.27
CA LEU A 123 23.43 -9.37 -10.60
C LEU A 123 22.23 -9.95 -11.35
N GLU A 124 21.32 -10.67 -10.68
CA GLU A 124 20.08 -11.14 -11.32
C GLU A 124 19.26 -9.97 -11.85
N LEU A 125 19.12 -8.89 -11.08
CA LEU A 125 18.44 -7.67 -11.53
C LEU A 125 19.08 -7.05 -12.78
N LEU A 126 20.41 -7.16 -12.92
CA LEU A 126 21.13 -6.72 -14.12
C LEU A 126 20.88 -7.66 -15.30
N GLN A 127 20.93 -8.96 -15.07
CA GLN A 127 20.74 -9.99 -16.08
C GLN A 127 19.32 -9.98 -16.66
N GLU A 128 18.31 -9.65 -15.85
CA GLU A 128 16.93 -9.48 -16.33
C GLU A 128 16.81 -8.42 -17.43
N GLN A 129 17.67 -7.39 -17.40
CA GLN A 129 17.67 -6.35 -18.44
C GLN A 129 18.15 -6.89 -19.80
N LEU A 130 18.93 -7.97 -19.82
CA LEU A 130 19.36 -8.63 -21.06
C LEU A 130 18.19 -9.34 -21.76
N THR A 131 17.20 -9.79 -20.98
CA THR A 131 16.01 -10.50 -21.49
C THR A 131 14.86 -9.57 -21.86
N GLN A 132 14.94 -8.29 -21.49
CA GLN A 132 13.91 -7.33 -21.87
C GLN A 132 13.98 -7.01 -23.36
N PRO A 133 12.83 -6.85 -24.04
CA PRO A 133 12.81 -6.47 -25.44
C PRO A 133 13.54 -5.15 -25.62
N TYR A 134 14.36 -5.09 -26.66
CA TYR A 134 15.08 -3.89 -27.04
C TYR A 134 14.08 -2.75 -27.25
N GLN A 135 14.34 -1.58 -26.66
CA GLN A 135 13.58 -0.39 -27.05
C GLN A 135 14.08 0.05 -28.43
N ASP A 136 13.18 0.01 -29.42
CA ASP A 136 13.43 0.19 -30.87
C ASP A 136 14.17 1.48 -31.28
N ASN A 137 14.47 2.41 -30.36
CA ASN A 137 15.10 3.70 -30.66
C ASN A 137 16.50 3.88 -30.03
N CYS A 138 17.11 2.84 -29.51
CA CYS A 138 18.48 2.89 -29.02
C CYS A 138 19.40 2.31 -30.10
N ASP A 139 20.11 3.06 -30.93
CA ASP A 139 21.08 2.46 -31.88
C ASP A 139 22.39 2.01 -31.19
N GLY A 140 22.31 1.61 -29.91
CA GLY A 140 23.46 1.47 -29.04
C GLY A 140 24.21 2.79 -28.81
N LEU A 141 23.57 3.94 -29.08
CA LEU A 141 24.19 5.27 -28.98
C LEU A 141 24.81 5.51 -27.60
N TRP A 142 24.11 5.09 -26.54
CA TRP A 142 24.63 5.21 -25.17
C TRP A 142 25.98 4.49 -25.03
N LEU A 143 26.08 3.25 -25.51
CA LEU A 143 27.31 2.46 -25.43
C LEU A 143 28.44 3.12 -26.21
N ARG A 144 28.17 3.59 -27.44
CA ARG A 144 29.17 4.27 -28.27
C ARG A 144 29.73 5.52 -27.57
N VAL A 145 28.85 6.36 -27.02
CA VAL A 145 29.25 7.58 -26.31
C VAL A 145 29.97 7.23 -24.99
N ALA A 146 29.52 6.20 -24.28
CA ALA A 146 30.16 5.75 -23.04
C ALA A 146 31.60 5.26 -23.30
N VAL A 147 31.81 4.49 -24.37
CA VAL A 147 33.13 4.03 -24.79
C VAL A 147 34.03 5.22 -25.14
N GLN A 148 33.55 6.19 -25.93
CA GLN A 148 34.31 7.40 -26.25
C GLN A 148 34.70 8.22 -25.02
N ILE A 149 33.81 8.33 -24.03
CA ILE A 149 34.11 9.02 -22.76
C ILE A 149 35.23 8.27 -22.02
N LEU A 150 35.15 6.95 -21.92
CA LEU A 150 36.15 6.14 -21.21
C LEU A 150 37.51 6.21 -21.92
N GLU A 151 37.54 6.02 -23.23
CA GLU A 151 38.74 6.12 -24.06
C GLU A 151 39.37 7.51 -23.99
N GLY A 152 38.57 8.58 -24.07
CA GLY A 152 39.03 9.96 -23.94
C GLY A 152 39.61 10.30 -22.57
N ASN A 153 39.30 9.52 -21.53
CA ASN A 153 39.90 9.63 -20.20
C ASN A 153 41.00 8.60 -19.94
N GLY A 154 41.40 7.81 -20.97
CA GLY A 154 42.43 6.78 -20.83
C GLY A 154 42.01 5.59 -19.96
N ILE A 155 40.71 5.34 -19.81
CA ILE A 155 40.17 4.27 -18.98
C ILE A 155 39.73 3.12 -19.91
N PRO A 156 40.36 1.93 -19.82
CA PRO A 156 39.89 0.78 -20.58
C PRO A 156 38.46 0.38 -20.17
N VAL A 157 37.62 0.08 -21.15
CA VAL A 157 36.23 -0.35 -20.93
C VAL A 157 36.15 -1.57 -20.00
N SER A 158 37.05 -2.53 -20.19
CA SER A 158 37.15 -3.74 -19.36
C SER A 158 37.42 -3.42 -17.90
N THR A 159 38.28 -2.44 -17.60
CA THR A 159 38.61 -2.00 -16.24
C THR A 159 37.38 -1.40 -15.56
N PHE A 160 36.68 -0.49 -16.25
CA PHE A 160 35.47 0.12 -15.72
C PHE A 160 34.35 -0.91 -15.50
N ALA A 161 34.10 -1.76 -16.51
CA ALA A 161 33.08 -2.80 -16.44
C ALA A 161 33.36 -3.80 -15.30
N SER A 162 34.62 -4.24 -15.15
CA SER A 162 35.01 -5.16 -14.08
C SER A 162 34.83 -4.53 -12.70
N ALA A 163 35.18 -3.25 -12.54
CA ALA A 163 35.00 -2.54 -11.27
C ALA A 163 33.52 -2.43 -10.88
N VAL A 164 32.64 -2.12 -11.85
CA VAL A 164 31.19 -2.09 -11.62
C VAL A 164 30.65 -3.48 -11.31
N TYR A 165 31.06 -4.50 -12.06
CA TYR A 165 30.64 -5.89 -11.85
C TYR A 165 31.04 -6.39 -10.46
N ASP A 166 32.29 -6.18 -10.04
CA ASP A 166 32.79 -6.59 -8.73
C ASP A 166 32.05 -5.87 -7.59
N ALA A 167 31.73 -4.58 -7.76
CA ALA A 167 30.93 -3.83 -6.79
C ALA A 167 29.50 -4.39 -6.65
N LEU A 168 28.88 -4.78 -7.77
CA LEU A 168 27.55 -5.40 -7.79
C LEU A 168 27.56 -6.81 -7.20
N LEU A 169 28.59 -7.61 -7.50
CA LEU A 169 28.74 -8.96 -6.97
C LEU A 169 29.02 -8.95 -5.47
N ARG A 170 30.05 -8.23 -5.02
CA ARG A 170 30.60 -8.33 -3.65
C ARG A 170 29.98 -7.36 -2.65
N GLY A 171 29.27 -6.35 -3.14
CA GLY A 171 28.65 -5.35 -2.26
C GLY A 171 29.60 -4.37 -1.62
N ARG A 172 29.01 -3.54 -0.76
CA ARG A 172 29.71 -2.48 -0.03
C ARG A 172 30.84 -3.09 0.79
N GLY A 173 32.02 -2.52 0.68
CA GLY A 173 33.17 -2.91 1.48
C GLY A 173 34.36 -2.00 1.23
N LYS A 174 35.41 -2.18 2.03
CA LYS A 174 36.67 -1.46 1.86
C LYS A 174 37.23 -1.75 0.47
N TYR A 175 37.59 -0.70 -0.28
CA TYR A 175 38.13 -0.79 -1.65
C TYR A 175 37.21 -1.45 -2.70
N ARG A 176 35.90 -1.57 -2.43
CA ARG A 176 34.92 -2.17 -3.36
C ARG A 176 33.95 -1.17 -3.98
N ASN A 177 34.00 0.08 -3.53
CA ASN A 177 33.13 1.12 -4.04
C ASN A 177 33.76 1.76 -5.28
N VAL A 178 32.95 1.96 -6.32
CA VAL A 178 33.36 2.70 -7.52
C VAL A 178 33.07 4.17 -7.31
N TYR A 179 34.09 5.01 -7.44
CA TYR A 179 33.97 6.45 -7.35
C TYR A 179 34.37 7.10 -8.68
N VAL A 180 33.40 7.70 -9.37
CA VAL A 180 33.63 8.42 -10.63
C VAL A 180 33.76 9.90 -10.32
N HIS A 181 34.97 10.45 -10.49
CA HIS A 181 35.28 11.85 -10.18
C HIS A 181 35.72 12.61 -11.43
N GLY A 182 35.67 13.95 -11.35
CA GLY A 182 36.05 14.84 -12.44
C GLY A 182 35.18 16.10 -12.52
N PRO A 183 35.57 17.09 -13.32
CA PRO A 183 34.85 18.36 -13.45
C PRO A 183 33.44 18.19 -14.01
N ALA A 184 32.64 19.26 -13.98
CA ALA A 184 31.32 19.27 -14.60
C ALA A 184 31.41 18.91 -16.09
N ASN A 185 30.35 18.32 -16.65
CA ASN A 185 30.23 17.98 -18.07
C ASN A 185 31.21 16.91 -18.61
N CYS A 186 31.92 16.18 -17.74
CA CYS A 186 32.79 15.05 -18.15
C CYS A 186 32.07 13.70 -18.29
N GLY A 187 30.76 13.65 -18.51
CA GLY A 187 30.04 12.39 -18.73
C GLY A 187 29.84 11.46 -17.53
N LYS A 188 30.25 11.86 -16.31
CA LYS A 188 30.12 11.03 -15.09
C LYS A 188 28.70 10.52 -14.83
N THR A 189 27.72 11.43 -14.88
CA THR A 189 26.30 11.09 -14.68
C THR A 189 25.76 10.22 -15.81
N PHE A 190 26.26 10.42 -17.02
CA PHE A 190 25.88 9.66 -18.20
C PHE A 190 26.34 8.20 -18.13
N LEU A 191 27.57 7.95 -17.63
CA LEU A 191 28.10 6.59 -17.44
C LEU A 191 27.30 5.78 -16.40
N ILE A 192 26.74 6.45 -15.39
CA ILE A 192 26.04 5.78 -14.27
C ILE A 192 24.51 5.76 -14.46
N SER A 193 23.95 6.56 -15.39
CA SER A 193 22.50 6.69 -15.54
C SER A 193 21.76 5.37 -15.80
N PRO A 194 22.29 4.37 -16.55
CA PRO A 194 21.57 3.10 -16.72
C PRO A 194 21.47 2.31 -15.41
N LEU A 195 22.45 2.43 -14.51
CA LEU A 195 22.37 1.77 -13.21
C LEU A 195 21.24 2.38 -12.36
N LYS A 196 20.95 3.69 -12.51
CA LYS A 196 19.84 4.35 -11.82
C LYS A 196 18.46 3.93 -12.33
N SER A 197 18.35 3.47 -13.57
CA SER A 197 17.08 2.94 -14.08
C SER A 197 16.83 1.50 -13.65
N ILE A 198 17.90 0.72 -13.44
CA ILE A 198 17.81 -0.70 -13.05
C ILE A 198 17.64 -0.84 -11.53
N TYR A 199 18.39 -0.06 -10.77
CA TYR A 199 18.44 -0.13 -9.31
C TYR A 199 17.73 1.06 -8.67
N GLU A 200 17.14 0.83 -7.51
CA GLU A 200 16.67 1.92 -6.65
C GLU A 200 17.88 2.59 -6.01
N CYS A 201 18.43 3.58 -6.70
CA CYS A 201 19.59 4.33 -6.23
C CYS A 201 19.15 5.46 -5.30
N PHE A 202 19.78 5.55 -4.13
CA PHE A 202 19.70 6.76 -3.31
C PHE A 202 20.44 7.90 -4.02
N VAL A 203 19.69 8.90 -4.50
CA VAL A 203 20.26 10.14 -5.02
C VAL A 203 20.25 11.13 -3.88
N ASN A 204 21.41 11.42 -3.30
CA ASN A 204 21.51 12.50 -2.34
C ASN A 204 21.20 13.81 -3.09
N PRO A 205 20.18 14.61 -2.68
CA PRO A 205 19.88 15.86 -3.36
C PRO A 205 21.11 16.75 -3.30
N VAL A 206 21.48 17.32 -4.46
CA VAL A 206 22.62 18.23 -4.63
C VAL A 206 22.26 19.59 -4.01
N SER A 207 22.13 19.64 -2.69
CA SER A 207 22.20 20.87 -1.91
C SER A 207 22.44 20.53 -0.45
N GLY A 208 23.65 20.80 0.04
CA GLY A 208 23.94 20.77 1.46
C GLY A 208 25.14 19.92 1.82
N SER A 209 26.06 20.55 2.55
CA SER A 209 27.19 19.97 3.26
C SER A 209 26.90 18.56 3.80
N PHE A 210 27.86 17.65 3.58
CA PHE A 210 27.86 16.28 4.09
C PHE A 210 27.47 16.22 5.58
N ALA A 211 26.28 15.72 5.87
CA ALA A 211 25.92 15.22 7.18
C ALA A 211 25.74 13.71 7.04
N TRP A 212 26.74 12.95 7.52
CA TRP A 212 26.64 11.50 7.74
C TRP A 212 25.66 11.22 8.88
N VAL A 213 24.38 11.55 8.70
CA VAL A 213 23.31 11.35 9.68
C VAL A 213 22.49 10.15 9.23
N GLY A 214 22.60 9.04 9.96
CA GLY A 214 21.80 7.83 9.70
C GLY A 214 22.49 6.49 9.99
N ILE A 215 23.79 6.47 10.31
CA ILE A 215 24.47 5.23 10.74
C ILE A 215 23.91 4.70 12.07
N GLY A 216 23.28 5.54 12.90
CA GLY A 216 22.73 5.15 14.20
C GLY A 216 21.31 4.56 14.21
N LYS A 217 20.74 4.16 13.06
CA LYS A 217 19.40 3.52 13.01
C LYS A 217 19.41 2.17 12.29
N ALA A 218 20.57 1.55 12.20
CA ALA A 218 20.75 0.17 11.76
C ALA A 218 21.32 -0.71 12.90
N GLU A 219 20.78 -0.50 14.10
CA GLU A 219 20.55 -1.56 15.10
C GLU A 219 19.04 -1.83 15.16
#